data_AF-A0A812XHD8-F1
#
_entry.id   AF-A0A812XHD8-F1
#
_cell.length_a   1.000
_cell.length_b   1.000
_cell.length_c   1.000
_cell.angle_alpha   90.00
_cell.angle_beta   90.00
_cell.angle_gamma   90.00
#
_symmetry.space_group_name_H-M   'P 1'
#
loop_
_entity.id
_entity.type
_entity.pdbx_description
1 polymer ?
#
loop_
_entity_poly.entity_id
_entity_poly.type
_entity_poly.pdbx_seq_one_letter_code
_entity_poly.pdbx_strand_id
1 'polypeptide(L)'
;MAVNSTGLDVASDLAELGTLQEAFSNSFLMILVTELGVADAPLDVWIPGTMPDAPAMPRQVLRSSFAHEQSGGGTTDVRRPIRPDSQDSADLDPILALDDFTVALPDGFPDHAHRGFITMTYLLPSSPGALSHEDFLGNAGSLQPGDAQWMTCGRGILHSEVPESHFFARGLQMWINLPEQEKMAAPGYLEQPRGTQLRVAAQGGGGNITAAVLAGEALGHGPVEGPRHGPELAVHFTMEPFALFHQSIPEGHSAFIYILLGQVLVADVTADANHCLVLTAAPGEDGVTVRTESSEASFFLCDKTFFIAALLAMRHDRLAVFFGSAGALAAMTALSATIGLVLPKLMPRKYTHWAAVALFVYFGLKLLWEALQMLRSGSGCGPSEELEEVEQSLKEESPKAKQTWAVAGQALTLTFLAEWGDRSQISTIALAAAKDPLGVTLGGIIGHSCCTSLAVLGGRVLAEHISERMVVTAGGVLFLCFALHGAIVGSD
;
A
#
# COMPACT_ATOMS: atom_id res chain seq x y z
N MET A 1 52.96 -48.63 -26.07
CA MET A 1 53.29 -47.62 -25.06
C MET A 1 53.29 -46.26 -25.72
N ALA A 2 52.24 -45.47 -25.53
CA ALA A 2 52.29 -44.00 -25.54
C ALA A 2 50.91 -43.49 -25.12
N VAL A 3 50.93 -42.73 -24.03
CA VAL A 3 49.83 -42.01 -23.39
C VAL A 3 49.38 -40.88 -24.32
N ASN A 4 48.08 -40.64 -24.47
CA ASN A 4 47.57 -39.42 -25.06
C ASN A 4 46.76 -38.64 -24.01
N SER A 5 47.21 -37.42 -23.79
CA SER A 5 46.77 -36.45 -22.79
C SER A 5 45.38 -35.90 -23.08
N THR A 6 44.45 -36.09 -22.15
CA THR A 6 43.26 -35.24 -22.01
C THR A 6 43.68 -33.99 -21.23
N GLY A 7 43.75 -32.84 -21.92
CA GLY A 7 43.94 -31.55 -21.28
C GLY A 7 42.72 -31.22 -20.42
N LEU A 8 42.91 -31.16 -19.11
CA LEU A 8 42.03 -30.46 -18.19
C LEU A 8 42.29 -28.96 -18.39
N ASP A 9 41.27 -28.22 -18.83
CA ASP A 9 41.31 -26.77 -18.83
C ASP A 9 41.00 -26.28 -17.41
N VAL A 10 42.03 -26.30 -16.57
CA VAL A 10 41.94 -26.00 -15.13
C VAL A 10 41.39 -24.59 -14.87
N ALA A 11 41.44 -23.68 -15.86
CA ALA A 11 40.95 -22.32 -15.71
C ALA A 11 39.41 -22.20 -15.81
N SER A 12 38.76 -22.98 -16.69
CA SER A 12 37.29 -22.97 -16.79
C SER A 12 36.64 -23.69 -15.62
N ASP A 13 37.23 -24.82 -15.19
CA ASP A 13 36.69 -25.62 -14.09
C ASP A 13 36.85 -24.91 -12.73
N LEU A 14 37.89 -24.09 -12.56
CA LEU A 14 38.05 -23.23 -11.36
C LEU A 14 37.08 -22.04 -11.34
N ALA A 15 36.65 -21.54 -12.49
CA ALA A 15 35.66 -20.46 -12.57
C ALA A 15 34.23 -20.97 -12.27
N GLU A 16 33.90 -22.19 -12.72
CA GLU A 16 32.64 -22.86 -12.34
C GLU A 16 32.62 -23.28 -10.86
N LEU A 17 33.75 -23.70 -10.29
CA LEU A 17 33.87 -23.98 -8.85
C LEU A 17 33.77 -22.72 -7.99
N GLY A 18 34.34 -21.59 -8.44
CA GLY A 18 34.22 -20.29 -7.76
C GLY A 18 32.78 -19.76 -7.74
N THR A 19 32.07 -19.86 -8.86
CA THR A 19 30.66 -19.43 -8.98
C THR A 19 29.70 -20.35 -8.23
N LEU A 20 29.96 -21.66 -8.19
CA LEU A 20 29.19 -22.59 -7.35
C LEU A 20 29.44 -22.37 -5.86
N GLN A 21 30.68 -22.06 -5.44
CA GLN A 21 30.99 -21.80 -4.05
C GLN A 21 30.38 -20.47 -3.55
N GLU A 22 30.30 -19.44 -4.40
CA GLU A 22 29.58 -18.19 -4.12
C GLU A 22 28.06 -18.38 -4.10
N ALA A 23 27.50 -19.15 -5.05
CA ALA A 23 26.07 -19.44 -5.09
C ALA A 23 25.62 -20.28 -3.88
N PHE A 24 26.40 -21.28 -3.49
CA PHE A 24 26.13 -22.08 -2.29
C PHE A 24 26.32 -21.27 -0.99
N SER A 25 27.31 -20.36 -0.93
CA SER A 25 27.50 -19.48 0.23
C SER A 25 26.31 -18.52 0.42
N ASN A 26 25.80 -17.95 -0.67
CA ASN A 26 24.71 -16.97 -0.62
C ASN A 26 23.34 -17.60 -0.35
N SER A 27 23.06 -18.79 -0.90
CA SER A 27 21.82 -19.52 -0.59
C SER A 27 21.79 -20.08 0.83
N PHE A 28 22.93 -20.49 1.39
CA PHE A 28 23.01 -21.00 2.76
C PHE A 28 22.93 -19.87 3.80
N LEU A 29 23.44 -18.68 3.49
CA LEU A 29 23.30 -17.49 4.34
C LEU A 29 21.85 -17.02 4.42
N MET A 30 21.10 -17.07 3.31
CA MET A 30 19.67 -16.72 3.27
C MET A 30 18.82 -17.64 4.15
N ILE A 31 19.06 -18.96 4.12
CA ILE A 31 18.34 -19.92 4.98
C ILE A 31 18.66 -19.68 6.47
N LEU A 32 19.89 -19.28 6.79
CA LEU A 32 20.30 -18.97 8.17
C LEU A 32 19.63 -17.70 8.71
N VAL A 33 19.44 -16.68 7.86
CA VAL A 33 18.84 -15.39 8.24
C VAL A 33 17.33 -15.51 8.47
N THR A 34 16.64 -16.34 7.69
CA THR A 34 15.16 -16.48 7.82
C THR A 34 14.75 -17.40 8.98
N GLU A 35 15.53 -18.43 9.34
CA GLU A 35 15.13 -19.41 10.37
C GLU A 35 15.73 -19.20 11.78
N LEU A 36 16.83 -18.44 11.94
CA LEU A 36 17.53 -18.39 13.25
C LEU A 36 17.44 -17.07 14.02
N GLY A 37 16.74 -16.05 13.52
CA GLY A 37 16.47 -14.82 14.29
C GLY A 37 17.73 -14.17 14.88
N VAL A 38 18.85 -14.23 14.16
CA VAL A 38 20.13 -13.68 14.62
C VAL A 38 20.15 -12.17 14.36
N ALA A 39 20.16 -11.39 15.43
CA ALA A 39 20.10 -9.93 15.45
C ALA A 39 21.40 -9.21 14.98
N ASP A 40 22.33 -9.93 14.35
CA ASP A 40 23.60 -9.38 13.86
C ASP A 40 23.82 -9.83 12.40
N ALA A 41 23.01 -9.31 11.48
CA ALA A 41 23.34 -9.33 10.06
C ALA A 41 24.50 -8.33 9.81
N PRO A 42 25.54 -8.67 9.04
CA PRO A 42 26.58 -7.71 8.70
C PRO A 42 25.96 -6.51 7.96
N LEU A 43 26.15 -5.32 8.54
CA LEU A 43 25.84 -4.03 7.93
C LEU A 43 26.48 -4.00 6.53
N ASP A 44 25.69 -3.72 5.49
CA ASP A 44 26.11 -3.56 4.09
C ASP A 44 26.16 -4.82 3.21
N VAL A 45 25.15 -5.69 3.29
CA VAL A 45 24.89 -6.65 2.20
C VAL A 45 24.19 -5.93 1.05
N TRP A 46 24.91 -5.78 -0.07
CA TRP A 46 24.36 -5.24 -1.32
C TRP A 46 23.95 -6.39 -2.24
N ILE A 47 22.70 -6.36 -2.70
CA ILE A 47 22.23 -7.34 -3.69
C ILE A 47 22.66 -6.86 -5.09
N PRO A 48 23.21 -7.73 -5.96
CA PRO A 48 23.49 -7.38 -7.35
C PRO A 48 22.20 -6.98 -8.08
N GLY A 49 22.16 -5.74 -8.58
CA GLY A 49 21.07 -5.19 -9.37
C GLY A 49 21.27 -5.39 -10.87
N THR A 50 20.18 -5.25 -11.62
CA THR A 50 20.21 -5.22 -13.09
C THR A 50 19.84 -3.84 -13.58
N MET A 51 20.45 -3.44 -14.69
CA MET A 51 20.08 -2.20 -15.37
C MET A 51 18.75 -2.42 -16.10
N PRO A 52 17.77 -1.52 -15.97
CA PRO A 52 16.54 -1.63 -16.75
C PRO A 52 16.83 -1.50 -18.25
N ASP A 53 15.85 -1.92 -19.07
CA ASP A 53 15.90 -1.78 -20.53
C ASP A 53 16.21 -0.33 -20.95
N ALA A 54 16.80 -0.16 -22.13
CA ALA A 54 17.13 1.17 -22.65
C ALA A 54 15.88 2.07 -22.68
N PRO A 55 15.97 3.32 -22.21
CA PRO A 55 14.80 4.18 -22.05
C PRO A 55 14.16 4.48 -23.41
N ALA A 56 12.84 4.38 -23.47
CA ALA A 56 12.06 4.79 -24.63
C ALA A 56 11.89 6.32 -24.65
N MET A 57 11.60 6.95 -23.51
CA MET A 57 11.38 8.39 -23.42
C MET A 57 11.68 8.92 -22.00
N PRO A 58 12.93 9.28 -21.68
CA PRO A 58 13.28 9.74 -20.34
C PRO A 58 12.73 11.14 -20.05
N ARG A 59 12.32 11.34 -18.79
CA ARG A 59 11.84 12.60 -18.24
C ARG A 59 12.91 13.69 -18.33
N GLN A 60 12.45 14.90 -18.58
CA GLN A 60 13.25 16.12 -18.62
C GLN A 60 13.17 16.87 -17.29
N VAL A 61 14.06 17.84 -17.09
CA VAL A 61 13.98 18.74 -15.93
C VAL A 61 12.98 19.85 -16.22
N LEU A 62 11.84 19.83 -15.52
CA LEU A 62 10.83 20.89 -15.59
C LEU A 62 11.34 22.17 -14.91
N ARG A 63 12.00 22.02 -13.75
CA ARG A 63 12.52 23.14 -12.97
C ARG A 63 13.70 22.71 -12.12
N SER A 64 14.71 23.58 -12.02
CA SER A 64 15.84 23.45 -11.12
C SER A 64 15.84 24.62 -10.15
N SER A 65 15.86 24.34 -8.85
CA SER A 65 15.86 25.36 -7.79
C SER A 65 16.96 25.08 -6.77
N PHE A 66 17.72 26.11 -6.40
CA PHE A 66 18.73 26.00 -5.35
C PHE A 66 18.08 26.14 -3.96
N ALA A 67 18.34 25.18 -3.08
CA ALA A 67 17.87 25.17 -1.70
C ALA A 67 18.81 26.01 -0.81
N HIS A 68 18.44 27.28 -0.63
CA HIS A 68 19.15 28.17 0.27
C HIS A 68 19.00 27.71 1.73
N GLU A 69 20.10 27.81 2.47
CA GLU A 69 20.14 27.57 3.90
C GLU A 69 19.35 28.65 4.64
N GLN A 70 18.53 28.20 5.58
CA GLN A 70 17.79 29.04 6.49
C GLN A 70 18.19 28.60 7.90
N SER A 71 18.75 29.52 8.68
CA SER A 71 19.03 29.23 10.09
C SER A 71 17.69 29.04 10.81
N GLY A 72 17.47 27.83 11.34
CA GLY A 72 16.31 27.49 12.17
C GLY A 72 16.40 28.11 13.58
N GLY A 73 17.52 28.77 13.89
CA GLY A 73 17.88 29.28 15.21
C GLY A 73 18.95 28.42 15.87
N GLY A 74 19.90 29.07 16.55
CA GLY A 74 20.96 28.39 17.30
C GLY A 74 21.86 27.54 16.41
N THR A 75 21.86 26.23 16.67
CA THR A 75 22.67 25.18 16.02
C THR A 75 21.84 24.32 15.04
N THR A 76 20.67 24.83 14.62
CA THR A 76 19.81 24.19 13.62
C THR A 76 19.91 24.93 12.28
N ASP A 77 20.36 24.21 11.26
CA ASP A 77 20.42 24.69 9.88
C ASP A 77 19.50 23.83 9.00
N VAL A 78 18.60 24.49 8.27
CA VAL A 78 17.63 23.82 7.40
C VAL A 78 17.70 24.39 6.01
N ARG A 79 17.89 23.53 5.01
CA ARG A 79 17.61 23.85 3.61
C ARG A 79 16.23 23.33 3.30
N ARG A 80 15.40 24.14 2.64
CA ARG A 80 14.05 23.74 2.24
C ARG A 80 13.90 23.67 0.71
N PRO A 81 14.32 22.55 0.09
CA PRO A 81 14.17 22.30 -1.35
C PRO A 81 12.73 22.46 -1.84
N ILE A 82 11.77 21.87 -1.14
CA ILE A 82 10.34 21.98 -1.44
C ILE A 82 9.70 22.73 -0.29
N ARG A 83 9.17 23.92 -0.57
CA ARG A 83 8.49 24.75 0.44
C ARG A 83 6.99 24.47 0.45
N PRO A 84 6.34 24.47 1.62
CA PRO A 84 4.89 24.58 1.69
C PRO A 84 4.40 25.77 0.85
N ASP A 85 3.25 25.59 0.20
CA ASP A 85 2.56 26.61 -0.61
C ASP A 85 3.39 27.18 -1.79
N SER A 86 4.41 26.43 -2.24
CA SER A 86 5.21 26.79 -3.42
C SER A 86 4.71 26.10 -4.69
N GLN A 87 5.11 26.61 -5.86
CA GLN A 87 4.85 25.94 -7.13
C GLN A 87 5.45 24.52 -7.16
N ASP A 88 6.60 24.30 -6.50
CA ASP A 88 7.19 22.96 -6.35
C ASP A 88 6.24 22.02 -5.61
N SER A 89 5.70 22.44 -4.45
CA SER A 89 4.71 21.63 -3.72
C SER A 89 3.41 21.40 -4.50
N ALA A 90 2.97 22.37 -5.32
CA ALA A 90 1.78 22.22 -6.14
C ALA A 90 1.98 21.19 -7.27
N ASP A 91 3.15 21.22 -7.92
CA ASP A 91 3.51 20.29 -8.98
C ASP A 91 3.77 18.86 -8.43
N LEU A 92 4.12 18.75 -7.15
CA LEU A 92 4.51 17.52 -6.45
C LEU A 92 3.48 17.00 -5.43
N ASP A 93 2.30 17.60 -5.28
CA ASP A 93 1.22 17.14 -4.38
C ASP A 93 0.99 15.62 -4.51
N PRO A 94 1.19 14.75 -3.50
CA PRO A 94 1.02 15.04 -2.09
C PRO A 94 2.26 15.55 -1.35
N ILE A 95 3.40 15.77 -2.00
CA ILE A 95 4.59 16.28 -1.30
C ILE A 95 4.40 17.75 -0.93
N LEU A 96 4.21 18.02 0.37
CA LEU A 96 3.99 19.36 0.91
C LEU A 96 5.31 20.10 1.13
N ALA A 97 6.32 19.38 1.62
CA ALA A 97 7.62 19.95 1.96
C ALA A 97 8.71 18.89 1.94
N LEU A 98 9.95 19.35 1.74
CA LEU A 98 11.17 18.59 1.98
C LEU A 98 12.17 19.54 2.62
N ASP A 99 12.73 19.12 3.74
CA ASP A 99 13.79 19.78 4.49
C ASP A 99 15.04 18.89 4.51
N ASP A 100 16.21 19.46 4.22
CA ASP A 100 17.55 18.89 4.47
C ASP A 100 18.09 19.61 5.70
N PHE A 101 18.08 18.90 6.82
CA PHE A 101 18.36 19.46 8.14
C PHE A 101 19.72 19.02 8.65
N THR A 102 20.39 19.93 9.35
CA THR A 102 21.51 19.66 10.23
C THR A 102 21.21 20.25 11.59
N VAL A 103 21.27 19.44 12.63
CA VAL A 103 20.87 19.85 13.98
C VAL A 103 21.83 19.30 15.02
N ALA A 104 22.20 20.12 16.01
CA ALA A 104 23.12 19.77 17.08
C ALA A 104 22.56 20.21 18.44
N LEU A 105 23.09 19.62 19.53
CA LEU A 105 22.79 20.09 20.88
C LEU A 105 23.35 21.51 21.11
N PRO A 106 22.69 22.35 21.93
CA PRO A 106 21.51 22.03 22.75
C PRO A 106 20.17 22.18 22.01
N ASP A 107 20.20 22.54 20.72
CA ASP A 107 18.98 22.68 19.93
C ASP A 107 18.50 21.32 19.40
N GLY A 108 17.40 21.36 18.66
CA GLY A 108 16.60 20.21 18.27
C GLY A 108 15.27 20.68 17.72
N PHE A 109 14.37 19.75 17.45
CA PHE A 109 12.96 20.04 17.27
C PHE A 109 12.23 19.66 18.57
N PRO A 110 12.10 20.59 19.54
CA PRO A 110 11.40 20.30 20.80
C PRO A 110 9.91 20.03 20.55
N ASP A 111 9.14 19.73 21.60
CA ASP A 111 7.71 19.45 21.53
C ASP A 111 6.95 20.34 20.53
N HIS A 112 6.51 19.74 19.43
CA HIS A 112 5.76 20.39 18.37
C HIS A 112 4.70 19.45 17.80
N ALA A 113 3.64 20.02 17.22
CA ALA A 113 2.48 19.26 16.81
C ALA A 113 2.34 19.19 15.28
N HIS A 114 1.92 18.03 14.78
CA HIS A 114 1.59 17.79 13.38
C HIS A 114 0.19 17.19 13.24
N ARG A 115 -0.47 17.43 12.10
CA ARG A 115 -1.81 16.88 11.80
C ARG A 115 -2.06 16.82 10.30
N GLY A 116 -2.68 15.73 9.83
CA GLY A 116 -3.24 15.63 8.49
C GLY A 116 -2.25 15.32 7.37
N PHE A 117 -1.04 14.88 7.70
CA PHE A 117 -0.01 14.42 6.76
C PHE A 117 0.85 13.31 7.41
N ILE A 118 1.76 12.75 6.64
CA ILE A 118 2.82 11.84 7.08
C ILE A 118 4.13 12.63 7.10
N THR A 119 4.96 12.45 8.12
CA THR A 119 6.36 12.89 8.09
C THR A 119 7.27 11.69 7.85
N MET A 120 8.17 11.80 6.88
CA MET A 120 9.30 10.88 6.72
C MET A 120 10.54 11.57 7.29
N THR A 121 11.15 11.00 8.32
CA THR A 121 12.48 11.39 8.78
C THR A 121 13.48 10.32 8.34
N TYR A 122 14.39 10.66 7.42
CA TYR A 122 15.45 9.77 6.95
C TYR A 122 16.80 10.34 7.37
N LEU A 123 17.48 9.67 8.31
CA LEU A 123 18.80 10.10 8.74
C LEU A 123 19.83 9.62 7.73
N LEU A 124 20.66 10.54 7.21
CA LEU A 124 21.62 10.17 6.16
C LEU A 124 22.61 9.14 6.71
N PRO A 125 23.04 8.13 5.90
CA PRO A 125 24.07 7.18 6.32
C PRO A 125 25.39 7.84 6.73
N SER A 126 25.65 9.05 6.22
CA SER A 126 26.82 9.87 6.55
C SER A 126 26.60 10.79 7.76
N SER A 127 25.46 10.72 8.44
CA SER A 127 25.17 11.53 9.63
C SER A 127 26.17 11.17 10.76
N PRO A 128 26.88 12.15 11.35
CA PRO A 128 27.81 11.87 12.45
C PRO A 128 27.12 11.44 13.75
N GLY A 129 25.91 11.95 14.01
CA GLY A 129 25.11 11.66 15.20
C GLY A 129 23.76 11.02 14.87
N ALA A 130 23.14 10.43 15.88
CA ALA A 130 21.79 9.88 15.87
C ALA A 130 20.75 10.91 16.36
N LEU A 131 19.47 10.64 16.08
CA LEU A 131 18.34 11.48 16.46
C LEU A 131 17.39 10.69 17.35
N SER A 132 17.12 11.17 18.57
CA SER A 132 16.09 10.59 19.43
C SER A 132 14.76 11.24 19.13
N HIS A 133 13.68 10.46 19.21
CA HIS A 133 12.32 10.95 19.13
C HIS A 133 11.47 10.44 20.31
N GLU A 134 10.52 11.27 20.75
CA GLU A 134 9.53 10.94 21.77
C GLU A 134 8.19 11.60 21.43
N ASP A 135 7.08 10.90 21.64
CA ASP A 135 5.73 11.41 21.43
C ASP A 135 4.85 11.38 22.70
N PHE A 136 3.72 12.09 22.65
CA PHE A 136 2.75 12.15 23.74
C PHE A 136 1.95 10.85 24.00
N LEU A 137 2.08 9.83 23.14
CA LEU A 137 1.52 8.48 23.36
C LEU A 137 2.50 7.59 24.14
N GLY A 138 3.71 8.07 24.40
CA GLY A 138 4.78 7.35 25.07
C GLY A 138 5.63 6.50 24.14
N ASN A 139 5.50 6.67 22.81
CA ASN A 139 6.44 6.08 21.87
C ASN A 139 7.74 6.89 21.92
N ALA A 140 8.86 6.20 22.03
CA ALA A 140 10.18 6.80 21.99
C ALA A 140 11.17 5.85 21.31
N GLY A 141 12.17 6.43 20.64
CA GLY A 141 13.15 5.67 19.90
C GLY A 141 14.36 6.51 19.48
N SER A 142 15.21 5.86 18.70
CA SER A 142 16.50 6.37 18.25
C SER A 142 16.69 6.04 16.79
N LEU A 143 16.79 7.06 15.95
CA LEU A 143 17.14 6.92 14.54
C LEU A 143 18.65 6.98 14.38
N GLN A 144 19.24 5.85 14.00
CA GLN A 144 20.66 5.71 13.72
C GLN A 144 20.98 6.14 12.28
N PRO A 145 22.25 6.46 11.96
CA PRO A 145 22.63 6.85 10.60
C PRO A 145 22.23 5.82 9.53
N GLY A 146 21.34 6.25 8.63
CA GLY A 146 20.75 5.43 7.58
C GLY A 146 19.36 4.87 7.90
N ASP A 147 18.81 5.08 9.10
CA ASP A 147 17.45 4.70 9.45
C ASP A 147 16.43 5.66 8.81
N ALA A 148 15.24 5.14 8.52
CA ALA A 148 14.08 5.93 8.13
C ALA A 148 12.92 5.69 9.11
N GLN A 149 12.13 6.73 9.34
CA GLN A 149 10.88 6.67 10.08
C GLN A 149 9.79 7.36 9.29
N TRP A 150 8.65 6.68 9.15
CA TRP A 150 7.43 7.24 8.60
C TRP A 150 6.40 7.37 9.72
N MET A 151 6.09 8.61 10.09
CA MET A 151 5.10 8.91 11.13
C MET A 151 3.83 9.45 10.47
N THR A 152 2.77 8.66 10.49
CA THR A 152 1.43 9.10 10.10
C THR A 152 0.87 9.96 11.23
N CYS A 153 0.72 11.26 11.01
CA CYS A 153 0.24 12.16 12.07
C CYS A 153 -1.28 12.07 12.27
N GLY A 154 -2.05 11.79 11.21
CA GLY A 154 -3.50 11.65 11.26
C GLY A 154 -4.18 12.83 11.99
N ARG A 155 -5.08 12.53 12.94
CA ARG A 155 -5.82 13.52 13.73
C ARG A 155 -4.96 14.43 14.62
N GLY A 156 -3.70 14.10 14.83
CA GLY A 156 -2.77 14.91 15.61
C GLY A 156 -1.77 14.09 16.40
N ILE A 157 -0.50 14.50 16.36
CA ILE A 157 0.57 14.00 17.21
C ILE A 157 1.37 15.19 17.76
N LEU A 158 1.78 15.09 19.03
CA LEU A 158 2.74 16.01 19.66
C LEU A 158 4.01 15.19 19.91
N HIS A 159 5.14 15.64 19.38
CA HIS A 159 6.40 14.91 19.45
C HIS A 159 7.62 15.83 19.46
N SER A 160 8.79 15.26 19.77
CA SER A 160 10.08 15.93 19.71
C SER A 160 11.09 15.08 18.94
N GLU A 161 12.08 15.72 18.31
CA GLU A 161 13.17 15.09 17.57
C GLU A 161 14.48 15.83 17.92
N VAL A 162 15.34 15.22 18.74
CA VAL A 162 16.50 15.88 19.35
C VAL A 162 17.77 15.04 19.15
N PRO A 163 18.94 15.64 18.83
CA PRO A 163 20.19 14.90 18.75
C PRO A 163 20.53 14.16 20.05
N GLU A 164 21.01 12.92 19.93
CA GLU A 164 21.36 12.10 21.11
C GLU A 164 22.71 12.44 21.73
N SER A 165 23.58 13.09 20.96
CA SER A 165 24.97 13.31 21.35
C SER A 165 25.45 14.70 20.92
N HIS A 166 26.70 15.02 21.27
CA HIS A 166 27.35 16.24 20.81
C HIS A 166 27.73 16.23 19.33
N PHE A 167 27.60 15.08 18.65
CA PHE A 167 27.69 15.03 17.19
C PHE A 167 26.37 15.49 16.59
N PHE A 168 26.44 16.37 15.59
CA PHE A 168 25.25 16.83 14.87
C PHE A 168 24.61 15.67 14.08
N ALA A 169 23.29 15.70 13.99
CA ALA A 169 22.50 14.81 13.15
C ALA A 169 22.20 15.51 11.81
N ARG A 170 22.32 14.79 10.69
CA ARG A 170 21.96 15.28 9.36
C ARG A 170 21.00 14.32 8.67
N GLY A 171 19.87 14.84 8.20
CA GLY A 171 18.81 14.02 7.61
C GLY A 171 17.93 14.78 6.62
N LEU A 172 16.99 14.06 6.05
CA LEU A 172 15.89 14.59 5.28
C LEU A 172 14.59 14.46 6.08
N GLN A 173 13.76 15.50 6.06
CA GLN A 173 12.41 15.45 6.57
C GLN A 173 11.42 15.83 5.46
N MET A 174 10.55 14.89 5.06
CA MET A 174 9.57 15.08 3.99
C MET A 174 8.16 15.01 4.54
N TRP A 175 7.29 15.93 4.11
CA TRP A 175 5.89 15.97 4.53
C TRP A 175 5.00 15.56 3.36
N ILE A 176 4.16 14.55 3.58
CA ILE A 176 3.31 13.95 2.55
C ILE A 176 1.85 14.11 2.97
N ASN A 177 1.10 14.89 2.21
CA ASN A 177 -0.30 15.19 2.43
C ASN A 177 -1.13 13.91 2.51
N LEU A 178 -1.92 13.77 3.59
CA LEU A 178 -2.92 12.70 3.63
C LEU A 178 -4.16 13.11 2.82
N PRO A 179 -4.82 12.15 2.14
CA PRO A 179 -6.16 12.35 1.60
C PRO A 179 -7.12 12.88 2.68
N GLU A 180 -8.09 13.71 2.30
CA GLU A 180 -9.04 14.34 3.24
C GLU A 180 -9.66 13.35 4.24
N GLN A 181 -10.03 12.17 3.77
CA GLN A 181 -10.66 11.10 4.55
C GLN A 181 -9.72 10.52 5.63
N GLU A 182 -8.41 10.56 5.41
CA GLU A 182 -7.38 9.97 6.27
C GLU A 182 -6.75 11.00 7.21
N LYS A 183 -7.02 12.30 7.01
CA LYS A 183 -6.50 13.38 7.87
C LYS A 183 -6.94 13.27 9.33
N MET A 184 -7.94 12.46 9.63
CA MET A 184 -8.46 12.22 10.98
C MET A 184 -8.23 10.80 11.51
N ALA A 185 -7.48 9.98 10.77
CA ALA A 185 -7.06 8.66 11.24
C ALA A 185 -6.23 8.74 12.53
N ALA A 186 -6.08 7.62 13.23
CA ALA A 186 -5.19 7.56 14.39
C ALA A 186 -3.72 7.75 13.93
N PRO A 187 -2.85 8.36 14.75
CA PRO A 187 -1.43 8.40 14.45
C PRO A 187 -0.82 7.00 14.42
N GLY A 188 0.28 6.82 13.68
CA GLY A 188 0.99 5.55 13.58
C GLY A 188 2.42 5.72 13.08
N TYR A 189 3.24 4.67 13.27
CA TYR A 189 4.65 4.64 12.89
C TYR A 189 4.96 3.45 12.01
N LEU A 190 5.85 3.65 11.05
CA LEU A 190 6.61 2.61 10.38
C LEU A 190 8.09 2.99 10.48
N GLU A 191 8.84 2.23 11.27
CA GLU A 191 10.29 2.36 11.38
C GLU A 191 10.97 1.40 10.41
N GLN A 192 11.99 1.88 9.71
CA GLN A 192 12.80 1.12 8.79
C GLN A 192 14.27 1.26 9.18
N PRO A 193 14.74 0.45 10.15
CA PRO A 193 16.15 0.40 10.52
C PRO A 193 17.01 0.05 9.31
N ARG A 194 18.20 0.64 9.20
CA ARG A 194 19.15 0.44 8.09
C ARG A 194 19.42 -1.04 7.80
N GLY A 195 19.53 -1.86 8.84
CA GLY A 195 19.78 -3.30 8.72
C GLY A 195 18.65 -4.10 8.07
N THR A 196 17.46 -3.51 7.96
CA THR A 196 16.27 -4.12 7.35
C THR A 196 15.91 -3.53 5.98
N GLN A 197 16.56 -2.43 5.59
CA GLN A 197 16.31 -1.78 4.31
C GLN A 197 16.86 -2.60 3.14
N LEU A 198 16.13 -2.61 2.03
CA LEU A 198 16.63 -3.15 0.78
C LEU A 198 17.75 -2.26 0.25
N ARG A 199 18.93 -2.84 0.06
CA ARG A 199 20.12 -2.16 -0.46
C ARG A 199 20.64 -2.90 -1.68
N VAL A 200 20.70 -2.19 -2.81
CA VAL A 200 20.99 -2.77 -4.12
C VAL A 200 22.20 -2.07 -4.72
N ALA A 201 23.11 -2.83 -5.34
CA ALA A 201 24.27 -2.28 -6.03
C ALA A 201 24.33 -2.80 -7.47
N ALA A 202 24.63 -1.92 -8.42
CA ALA A 202 24.78 -2.24 -9.82
C ALA A 202 25.96 -1.49 -10.44
N GLN A 203 26.35 -1.87 -11.65
CA GLN A 203 27.31 -1.14 -12.47
C GLN A 203 26.61 -0.58 -13.71
N GLY A 204 26.85 0.69 -14.01
CA GLY A 204 26.25 1.35 -15.16
C GLY A 204 27.10 2.55 -15.61
N GLY A 205 27.25 2.77 -16.91
CA GLY A 205 28.02 3.90 -17.46
C GLY A 205 29.55 3.88 -17.28
N GLY A 206 30.07 3.01 -16.42
CA GLY A 206 31.49 2.94 -16.07
C GLY A 206 31.79 3.14 -14.58
N GLY A 207 30.78 3.37 -13.74
CA GLY A 207 30.91 3.48 -12.29
C GLY A 207 29.90 2.61 -11.53
N ASN A 208 30.16 2.40 -10.24
CA ASN A 208 29.21 1.72 -9.35
C ASN A 208 28.05 2.63 -8.97
N ILE A 209 26.87 2.04 -8.82
CA ILE A 209 25.64 2.69 -8.39
C ILE A 209 25.11 1.89 -7.21
N THR A 210 24.72 2.58 -6.14
CA THR A 210 24.09 1.97 -4.97
C THR A 210 22.77 2.67 -4.69
N ALA A 211 21.79 1.89 -4.24
CA ALA A 211 20.45 2.36 -3.92
C ALA A 211 20.03 1.84 -2.54
N ALA A 212 19.64 2.74 -1.63
CA ALA A 212 18.89 2.40 -0.43
C ALA A 212 17.41 2.69 -0.71
N VAL A 213 16.61 1.62 -0.79
CA VAL A 213 15.21 1.67 -1.21
C VAL A 213 14.32 1.80 0.03
N LEU A 214 13.71 2.97 0.23
CA LEU A 214 12.80 3.24 1.35
C LEU A 214 11.35 2.91 0.98
N ALA A 215 10.98 3.11 -0.29
CA ALA A 215 9.74 2.66 -0.90
C ALA A 215 9.95 2.41 -2.41
N GLY A 216 9.25 1.42 -2.96
CA GLY A 216 9.26 1.14 -4.40
C GLY A 216 10.34 0.17 -4.85
N GLU A 217 10.75 0.30 -6.11
CA GLU A 217 11.72 -0.59 -6.77
C GLU A 217 12.90 0.21 -7.32
N ALA A 218 14.12 -0.29 -7.14
CA ALA A 218 15.32 0.25 -7.77
C ALA A 218 16.25 -0.87 -8.25
N LEU A 219 16.88 -0.66 -9.40
CA LEU A 219 17.89 -1.58 -9.97
C LEU A 219 17.38 -3.05 -10.09
N GLY A 220 16.09 -3.23 -10.37
CA GLY A 220 15.44 -4.52 -10.56
C GLY A 220 15.05 -5.26 -9.27
N HIS A 221 15.09 -4.60 -8.10
CA HIS A 221 14.71 -5.19 -6.82
C HIS A 221 13.68 -4.33 -6.07
N GLY A 222 12.69 -5.00 -5.49
CA GLY A 222 11.52 -4.40 -4.86
C GLY A 222 10.25 -5.22 -5.17
N PRO A 223 9.06 -4.68 -4.88
CA PRO A 223 8.83 -3.40 -4.23
C PRO A 223 9.06 -3.46 -2.71
N VAL A 224 9.68 -2.43 -2.14
CA VAL A 224 9.65 -2.17 -0.68
C VAL A 224 8.35 -1.45 -0.36
N GLU A 225 7.57 -1.99 0.57
CA GLU A 225 6.35 -1.34 1.02
C GLU A 225 6.66 -0.16 1.95
N GLY A 226 6.24 1.05 1.52
CA GLY A 226 6.23 2.24 2.36
C GLY A 226 4.96 2.35 3.22
N PRO A 227 4.75 3.47 3.93
CA PRO A 227 3.51 3.68 4.68
C PRO A 227 2.32 3.78 3.72
N ARG A 228 1.12 3.42 4.20
CA ARG A 228 -0.12 3.68 3.48
C ARG A 228 -0.21 5.18 3.14
N HIS A 229 -0.47 5.50 1.87
CA HIS A 229 -0.45 6.89 1.32
C HIS A 229 0.92 7.56 1.21
N GLY A 230 2.02 6.82 1.38
CA GLY A 230 3.37 7.27 1.05
C GLY A 230 3.67 7.29 -0.46
N PRO A 231 4.88 7.73 -0.86
CA PRO A 231 5.38 7.64 -2.24
C PRO A 231 5.42 6.19 -2.74
N GLU A 232 5.20 5.99 -4.04
CA GLU A 232 5.44 4.67 -4.67
C GLU A 232 6.93 4.45 -4.92
N LEU A 233 7.71 5.53 -5.00
CA LEU A 233 9.17 5.49 -5.13
C LEU A 233 9.81 6.50 -4.18
N ALA A 234 10.65 6.02 -3.26
CA ALA A 234 11.54 6.84 -2.42
C ALA A 234 12.87 6.13 -2.25
N VAL A 235 13.92 6.64 -2.91
CA VAL A 235 15.21 5.96 -3.01
C VAL A 235 16.34 6.96 -2.84
N HIS A 236 17.30 6.61 -1.97
CA HIS A 236 18.57 7.31 -1.85
C HIS A 236 19.61 6.61 -2.71
N PHE A 237 20.14 7.31 -3.71
CA PHE A 237 21.20 6.82 -4.58
C PHE A 237 22.55 7.42 -4.22
N THR A 238 23.60 6.60 -4.35
CA THR A 238 25.00 7.04 -4.41
C THR A 238 25.63 6.47 -5.68
N MET A 239 26.28 7.33 -6.46
CA MET A 239 26.87 7.02 -7.76
C MET A 239 28.32 7.46 -7.80
N GLU A 240 29.22 6.56 -8.18
CA GLU A 240 30.62 6.87 -8.50
C GLU A 240 30.74 7.75 -9.76
N PRO A 241 31.91 8.37 -10.03
CA PRO A 241 32.16 9.06 -11.30
C PRO A 241 31.88 8.17 -12.52
N PHE A 242 31.44 8.80 -13.61
CA PHE A 242 31.08 8.15 -14.88
C PHE A 242 29.96 7.11 -14.79
N ALA A 243 29.21 7.05 -13.68
CA ALA A 243 28.06 6.18 -13.58
C ALA A 243 26.87 6.72 -14.40
N LEU A 244 26.09 5.80 -14.97
CA LEU A 244 24.88 6.12 -15.74
C LEU A 244 23.83 5.06 -15.45
N PHE A 245 22.62 5.49 -15.07
CA PHE A 245 21.47 4.60 -15.04
C PHE A 245 20.15 5.30 -15.37
N HIS A 246 19.17 4.46 -15.65
CA HIS A 246 17.79 4.87 -15.81
C HIS A 246 16.98 4.30 -14.64
N GLN A 247 16.24 5.13 -13.92
CA GLN A 247 15.27 4.70 -12.92
C GLN A 247 13.88 4.77 -13.54
N SER A 248 13.19 3.64 -13.60
CA SER A 248 11.80 3.58 -14.04
C SER A 248 10.92 4.39 -13.07
N ILE A 249 10.03 5.21 -13.63
CA ILE A 249 9.01 5.98 -12.90
C ILE A 249 7.71 5.86 -13.71
N PRO A 250 6.62 5.31 -13.14
CA PRO A 250 5.39 5.08 -13.89
C PRO A 250 4.88 6.33 -14.62
N GLU A 251 4.30 6.14 -15.80
CA GLU A 251 3.75 7.22 -16.61
C GLU A 251 2.74 8.05 -15.79
N GLY A 252 2.86 9.38 -15.87
CA GLY A 252 1.96 10.32 -15.18
C GLY A 252 2.30 10.61 -13.72
N HIS A 253 3.26 9.91 -13.10
CA HIS A 253 3.75 10.27 -11.77
C HIS A 253 4.66 11.49 -11.90
N SER A 254 4.44 12.60 -11.19
CA SER A 254 5.51 13.61 -11.08
C SER A 254 6.66 13.05 -10.25
N ALA A 255 7.86 13.60 -10.34
CA ALA A 255 8.96 13.18 -9.48
C ALA A 255 9.94 14.32 -9.29
N PHE A 256 10.78 14.22 -8.27
CA PHE A 256 11.87 15.15 -8.06
C PHE A 256 13.16 14.44 -7.66
N ILE A 257 14.29 15.08 -7.95
CA ILE A 257 15.62 14.71 -7.47
C ILE A 257 16.13 15.82 -6.57
N TYR A 258 16.54 15.50 -5.35
CA TYR A 258 17.27 16.43 -4.49
C TYR A 258 18.71 15.96 -4.31
N ILE A 259 19.67 16.81 -4.67
CA ILE A 259 21.08 16.45 -4.72
C ILE A 259 21.74 16.77 -3.38
N LEU A 260 22.17 15.72 -2.67
CA LEU A 260 22.77 15.81 -1.34
C LEU A 260 24.26 16.12 -1.38
N LEU A 261 24.95 15.57 -2.37
CA LEU A 261 26.39 15.68 -2.58
C LEU A 261 26.73 15.58 -4.06
N GLY A 262 27.78 16.28 -4.48
CA GLY A 262 28.35 16.13 -5.81
C GLY A 262 27.53 16.84 -6.89
N GLN A 263 27.59 16.28 -8.10
CA GLN A 263 26.96 16.84 -9.30
C GLN A 263 26.37 15.71 -10.14
N VAL A 264 25.16 15.92 -10.64
CA VAL A 264 24.50 15.00 -11.57
C VAL A 264 24.11 15.73 -12.85
N LEU A 265 24.06 14.99 -13.94
CA LEU A 265 23.45 15.40 -15.20
C LEU A 265 22.14 14.62 -15.37
N VAL A 266 21.04 15.36 -15.48
CA VAL A 266 19.71 14.83 -15.76
C VAL A 266 19.21 15.47 -17.05
N ALA A 267 19.00 14.66 -18.08
CA ALA A 267 18.83 15.14 -19.46
C ALA A 267 19.99 16.10 -19.86
N ASP A 268 19.68 17.35 -20.19
CA ASP A 268 20.66 18.39 -20.56
C ASP A 268 20.96 19.36 -19.40
N VAL A 269 20.52 19.06 -18.18
CA VAL A 269 20.69 19.94 -17.01
C VAL A 269 21.71 19.36 -16.05
N THR A 270 22.86 20.02 -15.94
CA THR A 270 23.84 19.79 -14.88
C THR A 270 23.40 20.49 -13.61
N ALA A 271 23.36 19.77 -12.49
CA ALA A 271 22.95 20.29 -11.21
C ALA A 271 23.88 19.84 -10.09
N ASP A 272 24.28 20.81 -9.26
CA ASP A 272 25.16 20.60 -8.12
C ASP A 272 24.37 20.31 -6.84
N ALA A 273 25.08 19.89 -5.79
CA ALA A 273 24.54 19.74 -4.44
C ALA A 273 23.67 20.94 -4.00
N ASN A 274 22.63 20.62 -3.25
CA ASN A 274 21.56 21.51 -2.78
C ASN A 274 20.60 21.99 -3.88
N HIS A 275 20.65 21.46 -5.10
CA HIS A 275 19.58 21.69 -6.08
C HIS A 275 18.45 20.66 -5.95
N CYS A 276 17.22 21.13 -6.14
CA CYS A 276 16.03 20.34 -6.35
C CYS A 276 15.65 20.40 -7.83
N LEU A 277 15.53 19.24 -8.47
CA LEU A 277 15.09 19.09 -9.85
C LEU A 277 13.69 18.51 -9.85
N VAL A 278 12.69 19.31 -10.23
CA VAL A 278 11.35 18.82 -10.53
C VAL A 278 11.36 18.27 -11.96
N LEU A 279 10.89 17.04 -12.14
CA LEU A 279 10.90 16.35 -13.42
C LEU A 279 9.57 16.53 -14.17
N THR A 280 9.61 16.45 -15.50
CA THR A 280 8.41 16.36 -16.34
C THR A 280 7.66 15.04 -16.10
N ALA A 281 6.38 15.01 -16.45
CA ALA A 281 5.52 13.82 -16.42
C ALA A 281 4.61 13.78 -17.66
N ALA A 282 5.19 13.98 -18.83
CA ALA A 282 4.50 13.94 -20.11
C ALA A 282 4.06 12.50 -20.48
N PRO A 283 2.97 12.33 -21.24
CA PRO A 283 2.55 11.02 -21.72
C PRO A 283 3.66 10.30 -22.48
N GLY A 284 3.85 9.01 -22.18
CA GLY A 284 4.91 8.17 -22.73
C GLY A 284 6.26 8.25 -22.03
N GLU A 285 6.46 9.17 -21.06
CA GLU A 285 7.70 9.22 -20.28
C GLU A 285 7.79 8.05 -19.29
N ASP A 286 8.92 7.34 -19.28
CA ASP A 286 9.07 6.03 -18.62
C ASP A 286 9.96 6.02 -17.36
N GLY A 287 10.68 7.12 -17.12
CA GLY A 287 11.61 7.18 -16.01
C GLY A 287 12.57 8.36 -16.12
N VAL A 288 13.62 8.36 -15.30
CA VAL A 288 14.65 9.40 -15.33
C VAL A 288 16.01 8.78 -15.54
N THR A 289 16.78 9.35 -16.47
CA THR A 289 18.18 8.98 -16.69
C THR A 289 19.09 9.95 -15.94
N VAL A 290 19.94 9.41 -15.08
CA VAL A 290 20.88 10.16 -14.26
C VAL A 290 22.29 9.73 -14.60
N ARG A 291 23.18 10.70 -14.81
CA ARG A 291 24.60 10.49 -15.10
C ARG A 291 25.48 11.28 -14.15
N THR A 292 26.58 10.70 -13.72
CA THR A 292 27.70 11.43 -13.10
C THR A 292 28.84 11.58 -14.11
N GLU A 293 29.58 12.69 -14.03
CA GLU A 293 30.72 12.92 -14.92
C GLU A 293 32.03 12.67 -14.18
N SER A 294 32.54 13.67 -13.46
CA SER A 294 33.89 13.62 -12.87
C SER A 294 33.94 13.41 -11.36
N SER A 295 32.79 13.47 -10.68
CA SER A 295 32.68 13.33 -9.22
C SER A 295 31.62 12.31 -8.83
N GLU A 296 31.80 11.75 -7.63
CA GLU A 296 30.74 11.01 -6.95
C GLU A 296 29.55 11.93 -6.67
N ALA A 297 28.34 11.38 -6.72
CA ALA A 297 27.12 12.08 -6.35
C ALA A 297 26.24 11.23 -5.43
N SER A 298 25.55 11.90 -4.52
CA SER A 298 24.49 11.31 -3.70
C SER A 298 23.24 12.18 -3.83
N PHE A 299 22.10 11.55 -4.05
CA PHE A 299 20.83 12.23 -4.25
C PHE A 299 19.64 11.38 -3.81
N PHE A 300 18.55 12.07 -3.48
CA PHE A 300 17.27 11.45 -3.15
C PHE A 300 16.32 11.59 -4.33
N LEU A 301 15.78 10.48 -4.82
CA LEU A 301 14.76 10.44 -5.86
C LEU A 301 13.45 9.98 -5.23
N CYS A 302 12.41 10.80 -5.39
CA CYS A 302 11.08 10.52 -4.90
C CYS A 302 10.05 10.84 -5.97
N ASP A 303 9.05 9.98 -6.10
CA ASP A 303 7.89 10.28 -6.93
C ASP A 303 6.78 10.96 -6.13
N LYS A 304 5.97 11.73 -6.85
CA LYS A 304 4.64 12.10 -6.41
C LYS A 304 3.83 10.81 -6.49
N THR A 305 3.33 10.34 -5.35
CA THR A 305 2.35 9.25 -5.33
C THR A 305 1.17 9.65 -6.21
N PHE A 306 1.10 9.10 -7.41
CA PHE A 306 -0.16 9.07 -8.12
C PHE A 306 -0.92 7.91 -7.48
N PHE A 307 -2.14 8.17 -7.03
CA PHE A 307 -3.06 7.21 -6.42
C PHE A 307 -3.49 6.12 -7.43
N ILE A 308 -2.64 5.76 -8.40
CA ILE A 308 -2.93 4.84 -9.48
C ILE A 308 -3.21 3.48 -8.88
N ALA A 309 -2.52 2.93 -7.87
CA ALA A 309 -2.95 1.66 -7.26
C ALA A 309 -4.40 1.68 -6.73
N ALA A 310 -4.88 2.81 -6.21
CA ALA A 310 -6.26 3.00 -5.74
C ALA A 310 -7.26 3.39 -6.85
N LEU A 311 -6.81 4.02 -7.94
CA LEU A 311 -7.59 4.23 -9.18
C LEU A 311 -7.59 2.96 -10.07
N LEU A 312 -6.59 2.10 -9.92
CA LEU A 312 -6.40 0.78 -10.51
C LEU A 312 -7.28 -0.24 -9.79
N ALA A 313 -7.46 -0.11 -8.47
CA ALA A 313 -8.50 -0.85 -7.74
C ALA A 313 -9.93 -0.53 -8.24
N MET A 314 -10.08 0.52 -9.06
CA MET A 314 -11.34 0.87 -9.74
C MET A 314 -11.37 0.38 -11.20
N ARG A 315 -10.42 -0.47 -11.66
CA ARG A 315 -10.25 -0.90 -13.07
C ARG A 315 -11.22 -1.95 -13.59
N HIS A 316 -12.24 -2.34 -12.83
CA HIS A 316 -13.34 -3.10 -13.42
C HIS A 316 -14.48 -2.17 -13.79
N ASP A 317 -15.03 -2.37 -14.99
CA ASP A 317 -16.23 -1.67 -15.43
C ASP A 317 -17.32 -1.92 -14.37
N ARG A 318 -17.67 -0.87 -13.63
CA ARG A 318 -18.64 -0.94 -12.51
C ARG A 318 -19.95 -1.57 -12.97
N LEU A 319 -20.29 -1.38 -14.24
CA LEU A 319 -21.47 -1.99 -14.83
C LEU A 319 -21.31 -3.50 -15.00
N ALA A 320 -20.14 -3.99 -15.39
CA ALA A 320 -19.89 -5.42 -15.54
C ALA A 320 -19.94 -6.16 -14.19
N VAL A 321 -19.33 -5.57 -13.15
CA VAL A 321 -19.39 -6.11 -11.77
C VAL A 321 -20.82 -6.07 -11.25
N PHE A 322 -21.52 -4.94 -11.44
CA PHE A 322 -22.92 -4.81 -11.07
C PHE A 322 -23.79 -5.88 -11.74
N PHE A 323 -23.73 -6.02 -13.07
CA PHE A 323 -24.55 -6.99 -13.79
C PHE A 323 -24.17 -8.45 -13.49
N GLY A 324 -22.88 -8.73 -13.23
CA GLY A 324 -22.41 -10.04 -12.78
C GLY A 324 -22.97 -10.42 -11.41
N SER A 325 -22.74 -9.58 -10.40
CA SER A 325 -23.20 -9.83 -9.02
C SER A 325 -24.72 -9.74 -8.87
N ALA A 326 -25.39 -8.77 -9.49
CA ALA A 326 -26.84 -8.69 -9.48
C ALA A 326 -27.47 -9.89 -10.22
N GLY A 327 -26.83 -10.37 -11.29
CA GLY A 327 -27.23 -11.58 -12.00
C GLY A 327 -27.15 -12.84 -11.13
N ALA A 328 -26.05 -13.01 -10.39
CA ALA A 328 -25.87 -14.11 -9.43
C ALA A 328 -26.95 -14.11 -8.34
N LEU A 329 -27.16 -12.97 -7.70
CA LEU A 329 -28.15 -12.79 -6.63
C LEU A 329 -29.58 -12.99 -7.13
N ALA A 330 -29.88 -12.56 -8.36
CA ALA A 330 -31.18 -12.79 -8.98
C ALA A 330 -31.41 -14.28 -9.27
N ALA A 331 -30.41 -14.98 -9.81
CA ALA A 331 -30.47 -16.42 -10.06
C ALA A 331 -30.68 -17.20 -8.75
N MET A 332 -29.95 -16.82 -7.70
CA MET A 332 -30.08 -17.43 -6.38
C MET A 332 -31.44 -17.17 -5.74
N THR A 333 -31.95 -15.94 -5.86
CA THR A 333 -33.28 -15.58 -5.35
C THR A 333 -34.37 -16.39 -6.04
N ALA A 334 -34.30 -16.54 -7.36
CA ALA A 334 -35.24 -17.34 -8.14
C ALA A 334 -35.16 -18.84 -7.79
N LEU A 335 -33.96 -19.39 -7.61
CA LEU A 335 -33.76 -20.77 -7.18
C LEU A 335 -34.35 -21.00 -5.78
N SER A 336 -34.06 -20.10 -4.86
CA SER A 336 -34.54 -20.13 -3.47
C SER A 336 -36.06 -20.04 -3.41
N ALA A 337 -36.67 -19.15 -4.19
CA ALA A 337 -38.12 -19.05 -4.28
C ALA A 337 -38.77 -20.28 -4.93
N THR A 338 -38.08 -20.91 -5.89
CA THR A 338 -38.55 -22.17 -6.50
C THR A 338 -38.54 -23.30 -5.48
N ILE A 339 -37.49 -23.42 -4.68
CA ILE A 339 -37.42 -24.38 -3.55
C ILE A 339 -38.55 -24.06 -2.54
N GLY A 340 -38.73 -22.78 -2.21
CA GLY A 340 -39.80 -22.30 -1.35
C GLY A 340 -41.21 -22.59 -1.89
N LEU A 341 -41.40 -22.63 -3.21
CA LEU A 341 -42.68 -23.02 -3.83
C LEU A 341 -42.94 -24.54 -3.76
N VAL A 342 -41.89 -25.34 -3.78
CA VAL A 342 -41.98 -26.81 -3.66
C VAL A 342 -42.18 -27.24 -2.20
N LEU A 343 -41.59 -26.53 -1.24
CA LEU A 343 -41.57 -26.91 0.17
C LEU A 343 -42.98 -27.06 0.80
N PRO A 344 -43.97 -26.18 0.57
CA PRO A 344 -45.35 -26.34 1.04
C PRO A 344 -46.12 -27.52 0.42
N LYS A 345 -45.62 -28.08 -0.69
CA LYS A 345 -46.20 -29.32 -1.25
C LYS A 345 -45.75 -30.55 -0.47
N LEU A 346 -44.66 -30.44 0.29
CA LEU A 346 -44.11 -31.49 1.16
C LEU A 346 -44.53 -31.31 2.62
N MET A 347 -44.80 -30.07 3.06
CA MET A 347 -45.19 -29.74 4.43
C MET A 347 -46.38 -28.76 4.47
N PRO A 348 -47.36 -28.92 5.39
CA PRO A 348 -48.52 -28.02 5.45
C PRO A 348 -48.15 -26.55 5.72
N ARG A 349 -48.86 -25.61 5.07
CA ARG A 349 -48.61 -24.15 5.14
C ARG A 349 -48.53 -23.58 6.55
N LYS A 350 -49.31 -24.13 7.49
CA LYS A 350 -49.28 -23.72 8.89
C LYS A 350 -47.89 -23.94 9.50
N TYR A 351 -47.25 -25.07 9.21
CA TYR A 351 -45.92 -25.37 9.73
C TYR A 351 -44.83 -24.55 9.04
N THR A 352 -44.93 -24.34 7.72
CA THR A 352 -43.95 -23.52 6.99
C THR A 352 -44.00 -22.05 7.41
N HIS A 353 -45.19 -21.50 7.68
CA HIS A 353 -45.35 -20.14 8.19
C HIS A 353 -44.68 -19.95 9.56
N TRP A 354 -45.01 -20.81 10.53
CA TRP A 354 -44.42 -20.70 11.87
C TRP A 354 -42.94 -21.07 11.90
N ALA A 355 -42.48 -21.96 11.02
CA ALA A 355 -41.05 -22.24 10.84
C ALA A 355 -40.30 -21.01 10.31
N ALA A 356 -40.87 -20.27 9.35
CA ALA A 356 -40.29 -19.02 8.86
C ALA A 356 -40.20 -17.95 9.96
N VAL A 357 -41.26 -17.79 10.77
CA VAL A 357 -41.25 -16.88 11.92
C VAL A 357 -40.17 -17.27 12.93
N ALA A 358 -40.08 -18.56 13.28
CA ALA A 358 -39.07 -19.06 14.21
C ALA A 358 -37.63 -18.84 13.69
N LEU A 359 -37.43 -19.05 12.38
CA LEU A 359 -36.14 -18.82 11.73
C LEU A 359 -35.73 -17.35 11.75
N PHE A 360 -36.66 -16.42 11.51
CA PHE A 360 -36.41 -14.99 11.61
C PHE A 360 -36.12 -14.54 13.05
N VAL A 361 -36.78 -15.11 14.06
CA VAL A 361 -36.42 -14.89 15.47
C VAL A 361 -34.99 -15.38 15.74
N TYR A 362 -34.67 -16.59 15.28
CA TYR A 362 -33.33 -17.18 15.48
C TYR A 362 -32.24 -16.31 14.86
N PHE A 363 -32.34 -15.94 13.58
CA PHE A 363 -31.34 -15.10 12.93
C PHE A 363 -31.28 -13.69 13.52
N GLY A 364 -32.42 -13.11 13.90
CA GLY A 364 -32.47 -11.81 14.56
C GLY A 364 -31.70 -11.79 15.88
N LEU A 365 -31.95 -12.78 16.76
CA LEU A 365 -31.23 -12.90 18.04
C LEU A 365 -29.76 -13.28 17.85
N LYS A 366 -29.45 -14.17 16.90
CA LYS A 366 -28.07 -14.57 16.58
C LYS A 366 -27.24 -13.37 16.14
N LEU A 367 -27.75 -12.57 15.20
CA LEU A 367 -27.08 -11.36 14.71
C LEU A 367 -26.87 -10.33 15.83
N LEU A 368 -27.86 -10.09 16.67
CA LEU A 368 -27.70 -9.17 17.81
C LEU A 368 -26.69 -9.68 18.84
N TRP A 369 -26.59 -11.01 19.03
CA TRP A 369 -25.55 -11.59 19.87
C TRP A 369 -24.16 -11.46 19.22
N GLU A 370 -24.01 -11.73 17.92
CA GLU A 370 -22.76 -11.50 17.16
C GLU A 370 -22.32 -10.02 17.28
N ALA A 371 -23.24 -9.07 17.08
CA ALA A 371 -22.95 -7.64 17.27
C ALA A 371 -22.56 -7.27 18.71
N LEU A 372 -23.16 -7.92 19.72
CA LEU A 372 -22.80 -7.72 21.13
C LEU A 372 -21.41 -8.30 21.44
N GLN A 373 -21.03 -9.43 20.84
CA GLN A 373 -19.70 -10.00 20.97
C GLN A 373 -18.66 -9.06 20.37
N MET A 374 -18.88 -8.56 19.15
CA MET A 374 -18.04 -7.56 18.49
C MET A 374 -17.85 -6.30 19.35
N LEU A 375 -18.91 -5.84 20.04
CA LEU A 375 -18.84 -4.71 20.96
C LEU A 375 -18.00 -4.99 22.22
N ARG A 376 -17.98 -6.24 22.70
CA ARG A 376 -17.19 -6.64 23.89
C ARG A 376 -15.73 -6.92 23.58
N SER A 377 -15.43 -7.44 22.39
CA SER A 377 -14.06 -7.78 21.97
C SER A 377 -13.32 -6.60 21.34
N GLY A 378 -14.02 -5.52 20.95
CA GLY A 378 -13.41 -4.40 20.23
C GLY A 378 -13.11 -4.69 18.75
N SER A 379 -13.32 -5.94 18.29
CA SER A 379 -13.26 -6.35 16.89
C SER A 379 -14.58 -6.00 16.18
N GLY A 380 -14.51 -5.12 15.18
CA GLY A 380 -15.68 -4.56 14.49
C GLY A 380 -15.49 -3.13 13.97
N CYS A 381 -14.28 -2.57 14.12
CA CYS A 381 -13.87 -1.27 13.56
C CYS A 381 -12.96 -1.39 12.32
N GLY A 382 -12.79 -2.58 11.75
CA GLY A 382 -11.95 -2.83 10.57
C GLY A 382 -12.70 -3.59 9.47
N PRO A 383 -12.13 -3.70 8.26
CA PRO A 383 -12.66 -4.53 7.18
C PRO A 383 -12.76 -6.00 7.61
N SER A 384 -13.74 -6.74 7.09
CA SER A 384 -13.94 -8.15 7.45
C SER A 384 -12.83 -9.02 6.87
N GLU A 385 -12.53 -10.14 7.55
CA GLU A 385 -11.57 -11.17 7.13
C GLU A 385 -11.89 -11.71 5.71
N GLU A 386 -13.18 -11.73 5.34
CA GLU A 386 -13.64 -12.07 3.99
C GLU A 386 -13.28 -11.02 2.92
N LEU A 387 -13.19 -9.73 3.29
CA LEU A 387 -12.74 -8.69 2.36
C LEU A 387 -11.25 -8.84 2.09
N GLU A 388 -10.45 -9.20 3.10
CA GLU A 388 -9.00 -9.43 2.97
C GLU A 388 -8.70 -10.67 2.12
N GLU A 389 -9.43 -11.77 2.29
CA GLU A 389 -9.28 -12.99 1.48
C GLU A 389 -9.66 -12.76 0.00
N VAL A 390 -10.73 -12.00 -0.25
CA VAL A 390 -11.13 -11.59 -1.61
C VAL A 390 -10.08 -10.67 -2.23
N GLU A 391 -9.57 -9.69 -1.49
CA GLU A 391 -8.48 -8.82 -1.93
C GLU A 391 -7.20 -9.62 -2.26
N GLN A 392 -6.90 -10.68 -1.52
CA GLN A 392 -5.75 -11.55 -1.76
C GLN A 392 -5.94 -12.42 -3.01
N SER A 393 -7.13 -13.01 -3.21
CA SER A 393 -7.44 -13.80 -4.41
C SER A 393 -7.41 -12.98 -5.71
N LEU A 394 -7.72 -11.68 -5.62
CA LEU A 394 -7.70 -10.75 -6.75
C LEU A 394 -6.29 -10.23 -7.09
N LYS A 395 -5.32 -10.32 -6.16
CA LYS A 395 -3.91 -9.93 -6.39
C LYS A 395 -3.14 -10.96 -7.22
N GLU A 396 -3.59 -12.22 -7.28
CA GLU A 396 -2.86 -13.31 -7.94
C GLU A 396 -3.13 -13.45 -9.45
N GLU A 397 -4.14 -12.76 -10.03
CA GLU A 397 -4.42 -12.82 -11.48
C GLU A 397 -4.04 -11.52 -12.24
N SER A 398 -3.15 -11.62 -13.24
CA SER A 398 -2.84 -10.55 -14.23
C SER A 398 -2.14 -11.12 -15.48
N PRO A 399 -2.15 -10.50 -16.69
CA PRO A 399 -3.19 -9.69 -17.35
C PRO A 399 -3.46 -10.11 -18.83
N LYS A 400 -4.63 -9.78 -19.39
CA LYS A 400 -4.78 -9.05 -20.68
C LYS A 400 -6.25 -8.79 -21.05
N ALA A 401 -6.47 -7.59 -21.60
CA ALA A 401 -7.73 -7.07 -22.10
C ALA A 401 -8.36 -7.94 -23.21
N LYS A 402 -9.36 -8.72 -22.82
CA LYS A 402 -10.59 -9.16 -23.51
C LYS A 402 -11.33 -9.93 -22.42
N GLN A 403 -12.44 -9.49 -21.84
CA GLN A 403 -13.69 -9.08 -22.46
C GLN A 403 -14.58 -8.71 -21.27
N THR A 404 -15.36 -7.62 -21.30
CA THR A 404 -16.27 -7.19 -20.20
C THR A 404 -17.15 -8.34 -19.65
N TRP A 405 -17.47 -9.32 -20.49
CA TRP A 405 -18.20 -10.55 -20.13
C TRP A 405 -17.43 -11.53 -19.23
N ALA A 406 -16.09 -11.57 -19.30
CA ALA A 406 -15.27 -12.41 -18.43
C ALA A 406 -15.30 -11.88 -16.98
N VAL A 407 -15.19 -10.56 -16.81
CA VAL A 407 -15.32 -9.88 -15.51
C VAL A 407 -16.71 -10.09 -14.92
N ALA A 408 -17.76 -9.92 -15.73
CA ALA A 408 -19.13 -10.19 -15.29
C ALA A 408 -19.34 -11.68 -14.91
N GLY A 409 -18.75 -12.61 -15.66
CA GLY A 409 -18.82 -14.05 -15.36
C GLY A 409 -18.07 -14.46 -14.10
N GLN A 410 -16.91 -13.86 -13.84
CA GLN A 410 -16.13 -14.06 -12.62
C GLN A 410 -16.86 -13.49 -11.40
N ALA A 411 -17.34 -12.24 -11.48
CA ALA A 411 -18.17 -11.61 -10.44
C ALA A 411 -19.42 -12.45 -10.16
N LEU A 412 -20.09 -12.95 -11.21
CA LEU A 412 -21.25 -13.84 -11.05
C LEU A 412 -20.87 -15.12 -10.31
N THR A 413 -19.77 -15.78 -10.68
CA THR A 413 -19.37 -17.05 -10.08
C THR A 413 -18.98 -16.87 -8.62
N LEU A 414 -18.18 -15.87 -8.31
CA LEU A 414 -17.72 -15.58 -6.94
C LEU A 414 -18.89 -15.19 -6.05
N THR A 415 -19.75 -14.25 -6.49
CA THR A 415 -20.94 -13.87 -5.71
C THR A 415 -21.90 -15.05 -5.53
N PHE A 416 -22.09 -15.88 -6.55
CA PHE A 416 -22.98 -17.05 -6.43
C PHE A 416 -22.46 -18.10 -5.44
N LEU A 417 -21.15 -18.35 -5.43
CA LEU A 417 -20.54 -19.32 -4.50
C LEU A 417 -20.49 -18.78 -3.07
N ALA A 418 -20.12 -17.50 -2.90
CA ALA A 418 -20.04 -16.85 -1.59
C ALA A 418 -21.41 -16.81 -0.88
N GLU A 419 -22.47 -16.53 -1.63
CA GLU A 419 -23.83 -16.43 -1.08
C GLU A 419 -24.56 -17.77 -1.03
N TRP A 420 -23.92 -18.87 -1.45
CA TRP A 420 -24.57 -20.18 -1.46
C TRP A 420 -24.79 -20.71 -0.05
N GLY A 421 -26.05 -20.98 0.30
CA GLY A 421 -26.44 -21.47 1.61
C GLY A 421 -26.49 -20.38 2.68
N ASP A 422 -26.40 -19.11 2.27
CA ASP A 422 -26.35 -17.97 3.19
C ASP A 422 -27.71 -17.71 3.88
N ARG A 423 -27.69 -16.76 4.81
CA ARG A 423 -28.88 -16.40 5.60
C ARG A 423 -29.99 -15.83 4.71
N SER A 424 -29.64 -15.10 3.65
CA SER A 424 -30.59 -14.51 2.70
C SER A 424 -31.29 -15.58 1.85
N GLN A 425 -30.59 -16.64 1.43
CA GLN A 425 -31.14 -17.78 0.72
C GLN A 425 -32.16 -18.54 1.59
N ILE A 426 -31.79 -18.91 2.82
CA ILE A 426 -32.69 -19.65 3.72
C ILE A 426 -33.93 -18.80 4.06
N SER A 427 -33.74 -17.49 4.27
CA SER A 427 -34.81 -16.53 4.50
C SER A 427 -35.76 -16.40 3.31
N THR A 428 -35.22 -16.38 2.09
CA THR A 428 -35.99 -16.32 0.84
C THR A 428 -36.81 -17.59 0.63
N ILE A 429 -36.23 -18.76 0.90
CA ILE A 429 -36.96 -20.05 0.85
C ILE A 429 -38.13 -20.03 1.84
N ALA A 430 -37.87 -19.62 3.07
CA ALA A 430 -38.88 -19.57 4.13
C ALA A 430 -40.01 -18.58 3.79
N LEU A 431 -39.66 -17.40 3.27
CA LEU A 431 -40.63 -16.37 2.91
C LEU A 431 -41.44 -16.76 1.67
N ALA A 432 -40.82 -17.34 0.65
CA ALA A 432 -41.52 -17.85 -0.54
C ALA A 432 -42.41 -19.06 -0.23
N ALA A 433 -42.06 -19.86 0.80
CA ALA A 433 -42.92 -20.95 1.28
C ALA A 433 -44.15 -20.45 2.06
N ALA A 434 -44.07 -19.25 2.64
CA ALA A 434 -45.14 -18.68 3.46
C ALA A 434 -45.99 -17.64 2.71
N LYS A 435 -45.44 -16.97 1.68
CA LYS A 435 -46.05 -15.84 0.95
C LYS A 435 -46.05 -16.09 -0.57
N ASP A 436 -46.46 -15.09 -1.35
CA ASP A 436 -46.48 -15.19 -2.81
C ASP A 436 -45.05 -15.30 -3.39
N PRO A 437 -44.68 -16.41 -4.04
CA PRO A 437 -43.31 -16.63 -4.52
C PRO A 437 -42.87 -15.63 -5.58
N LEU A 438 -43.79 -15.14 -6.42
CA LEU A 438 -43.49 -14.14 -7.44
C LEU A 438 -43.18 -12.78 -6.79
N GLY A 439 -43.99 -12.34 -5.84
CA GLY A 439 -43.75 -11.13 -5.05
C GLY A 439 -42.44 -11.20 -4.25
N VAL A 440 -42.13 -12.35 -3.65
CA VAL A 440 -40.87 -12.57 -2.93
C VAL A 440 -39.67 -12.53 -3.89
N THR A 441 -39.79 -13.13 -5.07
CA THR A 441 -38.71 -13.13 -6.07
C THR A 441 -38.47 -11.72 -6.62
N LEU A 442 -39.52 -11.01 -7.02
CA LEU A 442 -39.40 -9.66 -7.55
C LEU A 442 -38.88 -8.68 -6.49
N GLY A 443 -39.42 -8.75 -5.27
CA GLY A 443 -38.96 -7.93 -4.14
C GLY A 443 -37.51 -8.22 -3.75
N GLY A 444 -37.11 -9.49 -3.71
CA GLY A 444 -35.74 -9.91 -3.43
C GLY A 444 -34.76 -9.43 -4.50
N ILE A 445 -35.08 -9.59 -5.79
CA ILE A 445 -34.24 -9.11 -6.89
C ILE A 445 -34.06 -7.60 -6.84
N ILE A 446 -35.14 -6.83 -6.62
CA ILE A 446 -35.06 -5.37 -6.51
C ILE A 446 -34.22 -4.97 -5.31
N GLY A 447 -34.46 -5.57 -4.14
CA GLY A 447 -33.71 -5.30 -2.92
C GLY A 447 -32.21 -5.58 -3.10
N HIS A 448 -31.87 -6.76 -3.61
CA HIS A 448 -30.49 -7.14 -3.88
C HIS A 448 -29.85 -6.21 -4.92
N SER A 449 -30.55 -5.87 -6.01
CA SER A 449 -30.05 -4.94 -7.02
C SER A 449 -29.78 -3.54 -6.45
N CYS A 450 -30.62 -3.04 -5.53
CA CYS A 450 -30.38 -1.78 -4.83
C CYS A 450 -29.14 -1.87 -3.93
N CYS A 451 -29.00 -2.95 -3.16
CA CYS A 451 -27.83 -3.18 -2.32
C CYS A 451 -26.55 -3.30 -3.14
N THR A 452 -26.55 -4.08 -4.22
CA THR A 452 -25.42 -4.20 -5.16
C THR A 452 -25.11 -2.87 -5.83
N SER A 453 -26.12 -2.07 -6.21
CA SER A 453 -25.90 -0.72 -6.74
C SER A 453 -25.20 0.18 -5.73
N LEU A 454 -25.65 0.16 -4.47
CA LEU A 454 -25.03 0.95 -3.40
C LEU A 454 -23.61 0.48 -3.09
N ALA A 455 -23.33 -0.82 -3.12
CA ALA A 455 -21.99 -1.37 -2.93
C ALA A 455 -21.05 -1.00 -4.09
N VAL A 456 -21.51 -1.16 -5.33
CA VAL A 456 -20.71 -0.90 -6.54
C VAL A 456 -20.51 0.61 -6.80
N LEU A 457 -21.51 1.43 -6.52
CA LEU A 457 -21.43 2.90 -6.66
C LEU A 457 -20.77 3.57 -5.45
N GLY A 458 -21.02 3.05 -4.26
CA GLY A 458 -20.47 3.54 -2.99
C GLY A 458 -19.00 3.16 -2.79
N GLY A 459 -18.55 2.06 -3.38
CA GLY A 459 -17.16 1.62 -3.36
C GLY A 459 -16.55 1.61 -1.95
N ARG A 460 -15.26 1.93 -1.88
CA ARG A 460 -14.47 2.02 -0.65
C ARG A 460 -15.06 2.98 0.40
N VAL A 461 -15.76 4.04 -0.02
CA VAL A 461 -16.37 5.04 0.86
C VAL A 461 -17.46 4.44 1.75
N LEU A 462 -18.23 3.48 1.24
CA LEU A 462 -19.28 2.79 1.99
C LEU A 462 -18.68 1.79 3.01
N ALA A 463 -17.60 1.10 2.62
CA ALA A 463 -16.88 0.16 3.48
C ALA A 463 -16.14 0.86 4.64
N GLU A 464 -15.67 2.09 4.43
CA GLU A 464 -14.96 2.88 5.46
C GLU A 464 -15.90 3.52 6.49
N HIS A 465 -17.17 3.77 6.15
CA HIS A 465 -18.12 4.46 7.03
C HIS A 465 -19.16 3.53 7.67
N ILE A 466 -19.36 2.34 7.13
CA ILE A 466 -20.29 1.35 7.67
C ILE A 466 -19.49 0.26 8.38
N SER A 467 -19.37 0.40 9.71
CA SER A 467 -18.78 -0.68 10.53
C SER A 467 -19.58 -1.97 10.37
N GLU A 468 -18.92 -3.12 10.28
CA GLU A 468 -19.54 -4.44 10.22
C GLU A 468 -20.61 -4.63 11.32
N ARG A 469 -20.30 -4.14 12.53
CA ARG A 469 -21.23 -4.14 13.67
C ARG A 469 -22.55 -3.42 13.37
N MET A 470 -22.52 -2.32 12.62
CA MET A 470 -23.73 -1.58 12.24
C MET A 470 -24.62 -2.42 11.32
N VAL A 471 -24.03 -3.09 10.32
CA VAL A 471 -24.74 -3.96 9.38
C VAL A 471 -25.37 -5.15 10.11
N VAL A 472 -24.58 -5.82 10.95
CA VAL A 472 -25.03 -6.97 11.75
C VAL A 472 -26.16 -6.57 12.71
N THR A 473 -26.03 -5.40 13.36
CA THR A 473 -27.08 -4.87 14.25
C THR A 473 -28.36 -4.53 13.50
N ALA A 474 -28.26 -3.79 12.39
CA ALA A 474 -29.40 -3.41 11.57
C ALA A 474 -30.11 -4.63 10.98
N GLY A 475 -29.36 -5.61 10.48
CA GLY A 475 -29.89 -6.89 10.01
C GLY A 475 -30.62 -7.64 11.12
N GLY A 476 -30.03 -7.74 12.31
CA GLY A 476 -30.65 -8.39 13.47
C GLY A 476 -32.00 -7.77 13.86
N VAL A 477 -32.09 -6.43 13.89
CA VAL A 477 -33.33 -5.70 14.16
C VAL A 477 -34.38 -5.97 13.06
N LEU A 478 -33.97 -5.92 11.79
CA LEU A 478 -34.88 -6.12 10.66
C LEU A 478 -35.49 -7.54 10.66
N PHE A 479 -34.69 -8.56 10.96
CA PHE A 479 -35.18 -9.94 11.11
C PHE A 479 -36.24 -10.08 12.21
N LEU A 480 -36.05 -9.41 13.35
CA LEU A 480 -37.05 -9.40 14.42
C LEU A 480 -38.33 -8.63 14.03
N CYS A 481 -38.22 -7.56 13.25
CA CYS A 481 -39.38 -6.86 12.71
C CYS A 481 -40.20 -7.76 11.77
N PHE A 482 -39.54 -8.52 10.89
CA PHE A 482 -40.23 -9.49 10.02
C PHE A 482 -40.85 -10.65 10.79
N ALA A 483 -40.18 -11.15 11.83
CA ALA A 483 -40.73 -12.16 12.72
C ALA A 483 -42.00 -11.66 13.43
N LEU A 484 -41.96 -10.44 13.98
CA LEU A 484 -43.10 -9.81 14.64
C LEU A 484 -44.26 -9.61 13.68
N HIS A 485 -43.98 -9.08 12.48
CA HIS A 485 -45.00 -8.93 11.43
C HIS A 485 -45.62 -10.28 11.04
N GLY A 486 -44.82 -11.32 10.84
CA GLY A 486 -45.30 -12.67 10.52
C GLY A 486 -46.15 -13.29 11.64
N ALA A 487 -45.80 -13.03 12.90
CA ALA A 487 -46.58 -13.48 14.06
C ALA A 487 -47.93 -12.76 14.18
N ILE A 488 -47.98 -11.45 13.89
CA ILE A 488 -49.21 -10.64 13.93
C ILE A 488 -50.17 -11.03 12.81
N VAL A 489 -49.68 -11.26 11.59
CA VAL A 489 -50.51 -11.62 10.43
C VAL A 489 -51.11 -13.01 10.56
N GLY A 490 -50.48 -13.92 11.30
CA GLY A 490 -50.97 -15.30 11.48
C GLY A 490 -50.77 -16.20 10.26
N SER A 491 -51.10 -17.49 10.42
CA SER A 491 -50.89 -18.54 9.40
C SER A 491 -52.10 -18.84 8.53
N ASP A 492 -53.18 -18.07 8.69
CA ASP A 492 -54.51 -18.35 8.13
C ASP A 492 -54.71 -17.80 6.71
#